data_AF-A0A924HST4-F1
#
_entry.id   AF-A0A924HST4-F1
#
_cell.length_a   1.000
_cell.length_b   1.000
_cell.length_c   1.000
_cell.angle_alpha   90.00
_cell.angle_beta   90.00
_cell.angle_gamma   90.00
#
_symmetry.space_group_name_H-M   'P 1'
#
loop_
_entity.id
_entity.type
_entity.pdbx_description
1 polymer ?
#
loop_
_entity_poly.entity_id
_entity_poly.type
_entity_poly.pdbx_seq_one_letter_code
_entity_poly.pdbx_strand_id
1 'polypeptide(L)'
;MSETKTVSVPTFTLTAPEVLQPIAQEVAKTAVPLQAETKTAVDDQVERFMTGLLNEDLQSEAFKSRLDSAFALGREEISVASS
;
A
#
# COMPACT_ATOMS: atom_id res chain seq x y z
N MET A 1 2.51 25.74 -69.47
CA MET A 1 1.93 24.54 -68.85
C MET A 1 2.18 24.67 -67.35
N SER A 2 1.17 25.11 -66.58
CA SER A 2 1.32 25.35 -65.14
C SER A 2 0.98 24.06 -64.39
N GLU A 3 1.95 23.49 -63.71
CA GLU A 3 1.81 22.24 -62.97
C GLU A 3 1.25 22.54 -61.57
N THR A 4 0.03 22.07 -61.30
CA THR A 4 -0.62 22.24 -60.00
C THR A 4 -0.12 21.14 -59.06
N LYS A 5 0.76 21.49 -58.12
CA LYS A 5 1.24 20.58 -57.08
C LYS A 5 0.23 20.52 -55.95
N THR A 6 -0.55 19.44 -55.89
CA THR A 6 -1.46 19.15 -54.76
C THR A 6 -0.66 18.77 -53.53
N VAL A 7 -0.72 19.60 -52.48
CA VAL A 7 -0.14 19.30 -51.17
C VAL A 7 -1.13 18.44 -50.40
N SER A 8 -0.76 17.18 -50.14
CA SER A 8 -1.52 16.28 -49.28
C SER A 8 -1.40 16.73 -47.83
N VAL A 9 -2.51 17.15 -47.23
CA VAL A 9 -2.60 17.53 -45.82
C VAL A 9 -2.69 16.25 -44.99
N PRO A 10 -1.80 15.98 -44.02
CA PRO A 10 -1.91 14.80 -43.18
C PRO A 10 -3.23 14.86 -42.40
N THR A 11 -4.03 13.82 -42.54
CA THR A 11 -5.29 13.67 -41.81
C THR A 11 -4.99 13.52 -40.33
N PHE A 12 -5.51 14.42 -39.49
CA PHE A 12 -5.41 14.34 -38.03
C PHE A 12 -6.18 13.08 -37.56
N THR A 13 -5.45 12.07 -37.12
CA THR A 13 -6.01 10.79 -36.67
C THR A 13 -6.06 10.77 -35.15
N LEU A 14 -7.25 10.57 -34.59
CA LEU A 14 -7.45 10.37 -33.16
C LEU A 14 -7.28 8.88 -32.86
N THR A 15 -6.17 8.50 -32.24
CA THR A 15 -5.99 7.16 -31.69
C THR A 15 -6.72 7.05 -30.36
N ALA A 16 -7.49 5.97 -30.18
CA ALA A 16 -8.13 5.69 -28.91
C ALA A 16 -7.06 5.49 -27.82
N PRO A 17 -7.26 6.01 -26.59
CA PRO A 17 -6.36 5.75 -25.48
C PRO A 17 -6.24 4.27 -25.19
N GLU A 18 -5.08 3.85 -24.70
CA GLU A 18 -4.89 2.47 -24.25
C GLU A 18 -5.80 2.18 -23.05
N VAL A 19 -6.42 0.99 -23.06
CA VAL A 19 -7.27 0.54 -21.96
C VAL A 19 -6.43 0.20 -20.74
N LEU A 20 -6.73 0.83 -19.61
CA LEU A 20 -6.07 0.56 -18.34
C LEU A 20 -6.32 -0.88 -17.91
N GLN A 21 -5.25 -1.64 -17.70
CA GLN A 21 -5.35 -2.99 -17.18
C GLN A 21 -5.48 -2.94 -15.65
N PRO A 22 -6.47 -3.63 -15.05
CA PRO A 22 -6.60 -3.71 -13.61
C PRO A 22 -5.40 -4.45 -13.03
N ILE A 23 -4.80 -3.85 -11.99
CA ILE A 23 -3.73 -4.49 -11.22
C ILE A 23 -4.30 -5.55 -10.28
N ALA A 24 -3.53 -6.62 -10.04
CA ALA A 24 -3.89 -7.62 -9.04
C ALA A 24 -4.00 -6.96 -7.66
N GLN A 25 -4.95 -7.42 -6.83
CA GLN A 25 -5.22 -6.80 -5.53
C GLN A 25 -4.00 -6.83 -4.59
N GLU A 26 -3.19 -7.88 -4.64
CA GLU A 26 -1.95 -7.95 -3.84
C GLU A 26 -0.96 -6.84 -4.20
N VAL A 27 -0.86 -6.52 -5.49
CA VAL A 27 -0.01 -5.43 -5.98
C VAL A 27 -0.61 -4.08 -5.61
N ALA A 28 -1.94 -3.94 -5.66
CA ALA A 28 -2.64 -2.70 -5.33
C ALA A 28 -2.45 -2.27 -3.86
N LYS A 29 -2.48 -3.23 -2.93
CA LYS A 29 -2.34 -2.98 -1.48
C LYS A 29 -1.03 -2.28 -1.13
N THR A 30 0.05 -2.54 -1.87
CA THR A 30 1.38 -1.95 -1.63
C THR A 30 1.75 -0.87 -2.64
N ALA A 31 0.90 -0.59 -3.63
CA ALA A 31 1.19 0.36 -4.71
C ALA A 31 1.11 1.82 -4.25
N VAL A 32 0.40 2.09 -3.17
CA VAL A 32 0.18 3.45 -2.66
C VAL A 32 1.01 3.65 -1.38
N PRO A 33 2.02 4.54 -1.40
CA PRO A 33 2.78 4.84 -0.19
C PRO A 33 1.88 5.52 0.85
N LEU A 34 2.10 5.18 2.11
CA LEU A 34 1.46 5.87 3.23
C LEU A 34 1.88 7.35 3.27
N GLN A 35 0.98 8.21 3.74
CA GLN A 35 1.31 9.59 4.07
C GLN A 35 2.43 9.63 5.12
N ALA A 36 3.30 10.64 5.07
CA ALA A 36 4.46 10.73 5.94
C ALA A 36 4.06 10.78 7.42
N GLU A 37 2.99 11.51 7.73
CA GLU A 37 2.42 11.66 9.06
C GLU A 37 1.94 10.31 9.61
N THR A 38 1.22 9.54 8.78
CA THR A 38 0.74 8.21 9.14
C THR A 38 1.90 7.25 9.36
N LYS A 39 2.93 7.32 8.52
CA LYS A 39 4.11 6.47 8.66
C LYS A 39 4.82 6.73 9.99
N THR A 40 5.09 7.98 10.32
CA THR A 40 5.70 8.36 11.61
C THR A 40 4.84 7.94 12.79
N ALA A 41 3.52 8.13 12.72
CA ALA A 41 2.63 7.73 13.81
C ALA A 41 2.64 6.21 14.06
N VAL A 42 2.74 5.40 13.00
CA VAL A 42 2.88 3.94 13.10
C VAL A 42 4.23 3.58 13.73
N ASP A 43 5.32 4.20 13.27
CA ASP A 43 6.66 3.97 13.83
C ASP A 43 6.69 4.29 15.34
N ASP A 44 6.15 5.45 15.76
CA ASP A 44 6.03 5.86 17.16
C ASP A 44 5.16 4.91 18.00
N GLN A 45 4.12 4.34 17.40
CA GLN A 45 3.25 3.37 18.08
C GLN A 45 3.99 2.06 18.32
N VAL A 46 4.74 1.58 17.32
CA VAL A 46 5.56 0.36 17.43
C VAL A 46 6.63 0.54 18.49
N GLU A 47 7.35 1.66 18.48
CA GLU A 47 8.41 1.93 19.44
C GLU A 47 7.87 1.98 20.88
N ARG A 48 6.76 2.69 21.11
CA ARG A 48 6.12 2.75 22.44
C ARG A 48 5.64 1.39 22.90
N PHE A 49 5.08 0.58 22.00
CA PHE A 49 4.63 -0.76 22.34
C PHE A 49 5.80 -1.67 22.72
N MET A 50 6.87 -1.69 21.93
CA MET A 50 8.09 -2.47 22.21
C MET A 50 8.76 -2.02 23.51
N THR A 51 8.91 -0.72 23.71
CA THR A 51 9.48 -0.16 24.94
C THR A 51 8.65 -0.55 26.15
N GLY A 52 7.31 -0.50 26.05
CA GLY A 52 6.43 -0.95 27.10
C GLY A 52 6.61 -2.44 27.41
N LEU A 53 6.65 -3.28 26.37
CA LEU A 53 6.79 -4.73 26.55
C LEU A 53 8.15 -5.13 27.16
N LEU A 54 9.23 -4.49 26.75
CA LEU A 54 10.59 -4.79 27.22
C LEU A 54 10.85 -4.33 28.66
N ASN A 55 10.17 -3.28 29.10
CA ASN A 55 10.32 -2.75 30.46
C ASN A 55 9.28 -3.30 31.46
N GLU A 56 8.27 -4.01 30.98
CA GLU A 56 7.25 -4.63 31.83
C GLU A 56 7.77 -5.90 32.52
N ASP A 57 7.28 -6.20 33.71
CA ASP A 57 7.59 -7.44 34.40
C ASP A 57 6.95 -8.64 33.68
N LEU A 58 7.76 -9.67 33.38
CA LEU A 58 7.34 -10.91 32.71
C LEU A 58 6.22 -11.66 33.44
N GLN A 59 6.12 -11.51 34.76
CA GLN A 59 5.08 -12.15 35.57
C GLN A 59 3.79 -11.31 35.66
N SER A 60 3.82 -10.06 35.22
CA SER A 60 2.67 -9.17 35.28
C SER A 60 1.54 -9.61 34.35
N GLU A 61 0.31 -9.24 34.70
CA GLU A 61 -0.85 -9.41 33.81
C GLU A 61 -0.82 -8.43 32.62
N ALA A 62 -0.20 -7.26 32.81
CA ALA A 62 -0.03 -6.26 31.76
C ALA A 62 0.86 -6.79 30.63
N PHE A 63 1.97 -7.48 30.96
CA PHE A 63 2.84 -8.12 29.99
C PHE A 63 2.09 -9.20 29.18
N LYS A 64 1.38 -10.10 29.87
CA LYS A 64 0.59 -11.17 29.23
C LYS A 64 -0.45 -10.59 28.27
N SER A 65 -1.20 -9.57 28.71
CA SER A 65 -2.21 -8.92 27.88
C SER A 65 -1.61 -8.26 26.62
N ARG A 66 -0.48 -7.55 26.75
CA ARG A 66 0.22 -6.94 25.60
C ARG A 66 0.74 -8.00 24.63
N LEU A 67 1.30 -9.09 25.15
CA LEU A 67 1.78 -10.21 24.34
C LEU A 67 0.65 -10.91 23.59
N ASP A 68 -0.47 -11.19 24.28
CA ASP A 68 -1.65 -11.80 23.67
C ASP A 68 -2.25 -10.92 22.56
N SER A 69 -2.21 -9.60 22.74
CA SER A 69 -2.67 -8.64 21.73
C SER A 69 -1.83 -8.70 20.45
N ALA A 70 -0.50 -8.84 20.58
CA ALA A 70 0.40 -9.03 19.44
C ALA A 70 0.12 -10.36 18.70
N PHE A 71 -0.11 -11.44 19.44
CA PHE A 71 -0.46 -12.73 18.82
C PHE A 71 -1.84 -12.71 18.17
N ALA A 72 -2.82 -12.03 18.76
CA ALA A 72 -4.15 -11.88 18.17
C ALA A 72 -4.08 -11.16 16.82
N LEU A 73 -3.31 -10.07 16.74
CA LEU A 73 -3.06 -9.37 15.49
C LEU A 73 -2.39 -10.27 14.44
N GLY A 74 -1.35 -11.01 14.82
CA GLY A 74 -0.67 -11.92 13.90
C GLY A 74 -1.58 -13.05 13.37
N ARG A 75 -2.49 -13.57 14.20
CA ARG A 75 -3.47 -14.57 13.76
C ARG A 75 -4.49 -13.99 12.78
N GLU A 76 -4.95 -12.77 13.01
CA GLU A 76 -5.88 -12.09 12.09
C GLU A 76 -5.23 -11.90 10.73
N GLU A 77 -3.98 -11.41 10.68
CA GLU A 77 -3.25 -11.22 9.41
C GLU A 77 -3.08 -12.55 8.65
N ILE A 78 -2.75 -13.64 9.34
CA ILE A 78 -2.64 -14.97 8.73
C ILE A 78 -4.01 -15.46 8.22
N SER A 79 -5.08 -15.22 8.97
CA SER A 79 -6.44 -15.60 8.60
C SER A 79 -6.91 -14.84 7.35
N VAL A 80 -6.69 -13.53 7.31
CA VAL A 80 -7.01 -12.67 6.17
C VAL A 80 -6.16 -13.02 4.94
N ALA A 81 -4.89 -13.40 5.14
CA ALA A 81 -4.03 -13.84 4.03
C ALA A 81 -4.34 -15.26 3.51
N SER A 82 -5.02 -16.09 4.30
CA SER A 82 -5.38 -17.47 3.94
C SER A 82 -6.79 -17.61 3.36
N SER A 83 -7.58 -16.54 3.33
CA SER A 83 -8.94 -16.48 2.79
C SER A 83 -8.97 -15.85 1.41
#